data_AF-A0A8T4K432-F1
#
_entry.id   AF-A0A8T4K432-F1
#
_cell.length_a   1.000
_cell.length_b   1.000
_cell.length_c   1.000
_cell.angle_alpha   90.00
_cell.angle_beta   90.00
_cell.angle_gamma   90.00
#
_symmetry.space_group_name_H-M   'P 1'
#
loop_
_entity.id
_entity.type
_entity.pdbx_description
1 polymer ?
#
loop_
_entity_poly.entity_id
_entity_poly.type
_entity_poly.pdbx_seq_one_letter_code
_entity_poly.pdbx_strand_id
1 'polypeptide(L)'
;MDKNQGYSILKVVMLENGRGFALGQCSREPSPFVTWACYDDEHGRRQYEWGHYGSDREALTRDLSERVEDYQRQFSVKVAWVEEPGLYKYYFTQRPVDIGTFPKPPHNAPDEIINYDQRVPVEGGAFLAWGHLTYTRPLSEQDMTNYELRPSKDNPAVGRRMERKRAAEQEEKKPSISQQMKEAGRQAQERQTPATPKKDAPDRGER
;
A
#
# COMPACT_ATOMS: atom_id res chain seq x y z
N MET A 1 5.65 -0.02 11.08
CA MET A 1 4.70 0.91 11.71
C MET A 1 5.18 2.34 11.49
N ASP A 2 4.30 3.19 10.96
CA ASP A 2 4.63 4.58 10.65
C ASP A 2 4.85 5.39 11.94
N LYS A 3 5.67 6.45 11.88
CA LYS A 3 6.00 7.31 13.02
C LYS A 3 5.96 8.78 12.63
N ASN A 4 5.35 9.59 13.48
CA ASN A 4 5.32 11.03 13.34
C ASN A 4 5.69 11.70 14.66
N GLN A 5 6.67 12.61 14.65
CA GLN A 5 7.12 13.37 15.83
C GLN A 5 7.38 12.51 17.09
N GLY A 6 7.90 11.29 16.91
CA GLY A 6 8.17 10.35 18.01
C GLY A 6 7.01 9.46 18.42
N TYR A 7 5.78 9.72 17.95
CA TYR A 7 4.61 8.87 18.18
C TYR A 7 4.52 7.78 17.12
N SER A 8 4.19 6.57 17.55
CA SER A 8 3.89 5.46 16.65
C SER A 8 2.41 5.55 16.24
N ILE A 9 2.15 5.48 14.94
CA ILE A 9 0.79 5.58 14.40
C ILE A 9 0.04 4.27 14.66
N LEU A 10 -0.97 4.33 15.53
CA LEU A 10 -1.79 3.20 15.93
C LEU A 10 -2.91 2.92 14.92
N LYS A 11 -3.53 3.98 14.39
CA LYS A 11 -4.68 3.88 13.49
C LYS A 11 -4.73 5.06 12.54
N VAL A 12 -5.12 4.84 11.30
CA VAL A 12 -5.43 5.90 10.33
C VAL A 12 -6.76 5.60 9.66
N VAL A 13 -7.61 6.60 9.53
CA VAL A 13 -8.85 6.55 8.76
C VAL A 13 -8.70 7.49 7.58
N MET A 14 -8.60 6.92 6.37
CA MET A 14 -8.46 7.68 5.14
C MET A 14 -9.80 7.81 4.42
N LEU A 15 -10.06 9.00 3.89
CA LEU A 15 -11.29 9.38 3.21
C LEU A 15 -11.07 9.43 1.70
N GLU A 16 -12.16 9.43 0.95
CA GLU A 16 -12.14 9.33 -0.52
C GLU A 16 -11.42 10.47 -1.25
N ASN A 17 -11.25 11.62 -0.59
CA ASN A 17 -10.61 12.80 -1.16
C ASN A 17 -9.10 12.90 -0.80
N GLY A 18 -8.51 11.83 -0.27
CA GLY A 18 -7.08 11.79 0.10
C GLY A 18 -6.76 12.44 1.44
N ARG A 19 -7.75 13.01 2.15
CA ARG A 19 -7.61 13.45 3.54
C ARG A 19 -7.95 12.31 4.50
N GLY A 20 -7.54 12.43 5.76
CA GLY A 20 -7.83 11.45 6.79
C GLY A 20 -7.47 11.95 8.17
N PHE A 21 -7.59 11.05 9.15
CA PHE A 21 -7.20 11.30 10.52
C PHE A 21 -6.45 10.10 11.09
N ALA A 22 -5.49 10.37 11.97
CA ALA A 22 -4.63 9.34 12.56
C ALA A 22 -4.58 9.45 14.07
N LEU A 23 -4.51 8.32 14.77
CA LEU A 23 -4.22 8.22 16.20
C LEU A 23 -2.78 7.74 16.38
N GLY A 24 -2.00 8.46 17.17
CA GLY A 24 -0.62 8.13 17.54
C GLY A 24 -0.44 7.92 19.04
N GLN A 25 0.62 7.18 19.41
CA GLN A 25 1.02 6.99 20.80
C GLN A 25 2.54 7.14 21.01
N CYS A 26 2.93 7.82 22.08
CA CYS A 26 4.29 7.86 22.59
C CYS A 26 4.29 7.71 24.13
N SER A 27 4.70 6.56 24.65
CA SER A 27 4.72 6.31 26.12
C SER A 27 5.71 7.17 26.91
N ARG A 28 6.60 7.90 26.21
CA ARG A 28 7.63 8.75 26.83
C ARG A 28 7.19 10.21 27.01
N GLU A 29 6.05 10.60 26.44
CA GLU A 29 5.53 11.97 26.47
C GLU A 29 4.51 12.15 27.61
N PRO A 30 4.41 13.33 28.23
CA PRO A 30 3.35 13.64 29.21
C PRO A 30 1.94 13.51 28.64
N SER A 31 1.79 13.80 27.34
CA SER A 31 0.59 13.55 26.56
C SER A 31 0.81 12.35 25.65
N PRO A 32 0.65 11.12 26.16
CA PRO A 32 1.01 9.91 25.42
C PRO A 32 0.18 9.63 24.17
N PHE A 33 -0.94 10.31 23.95
CA PHE A 33 -1.82 10.12 22.80
C PHE A 33 -2.02 11.40 22.01
N VAL A 34 -2.21 11.24 20.70
CA VAL A 34 -2.46 12.36 19.79
C VAL A 34 -3.35 11.92 18.64
N THR A 35 -4.27 12.78 18.22
CA THR A 35 -4.95 12.66 16.92
C THR A 35 -4.43 13.71 15.96
N TRP A 36 -4.17 13.36 14.71
CA TRP A 36 -3.77 14.28 13.64
C TRP A 36 -4.76 14.25 12.49
N ALA A 37 -4.91 15.37 11.80
CA ALA A 37 -5.33 15.32 10.40
C ALA A 37 -4.16 14.84 9.55
N CYS A 38 -4.44 14.06 8.50
CA CYS A 38 -3.41 13.56 7.60
C CYS A 38 -3.85 13.59 6.14
N TYR A 39 -2.88 13.52 5.24
CA TYR A 39 -3.12 13.39 3.81
C TYR A 39 -1.93 12.70 3.14
N ASP A 40 -2.17 12.06 2.00
CA ASP A 40 -1.10 11.54 1.16
C ASP A 40 -0.69 12.62 0.14
N ASP A 41 0.60 12.92 0.03
CA ASP A 41 1.13 13.89 -0.93
C ASP A 41 1.24 13.33 -2.36
N GLU A 42 1.72 14.13 -3.30
CA GLU A 42 1.88 13.75 -4.72
C GLU A 42 2.81 12.54 -4.93
N HIS A 43 3.65 12.24 -3.94
CA HIS A 43 4.55 11.08 -3.95
C HIS A 43 3.99 9.90 -3.16
N GLY A 44 2.76 10.00 -2.65
CA GLY A 44 2.11 8.97 -1.84
C GLY A 44 2.69 8.84 -0.43
N ARG A 45 3.43 9.85 0.07
CA ARG A 45 3.92 9.88 1.45
C ARG A 45 2.88 10.55 2.34
N ARG A 46 2.69 9.98 3.53
CA ARG A 46 1.73 10.55 4.49
C ARG A 46 2.31 11.75 5.19
N GLN A 47 1.53 12.83 5.19
CA GLN A 47 1.78 14.05 5.95
C GLN A 47 0.78 14.16 7.09
N TYR A 48 1.19 14.80 8.19
CA TYR A 48 0.40 14.94 9.41
C TYR A 48 0.36 16.41 9.85
N GLU A 49 -0.82 16.89 10.23
CA GLU A 49 -1.07 18.28 10.62
C GLU A 49 -2.20 18.39 11.67
N TRP A 50 -2.31 19.56 12.32
CA TRP A 50 -3.41 19.92 13.24
C TRP A 50 -3.71 18.87 14.32
N GLY A 51 -2.76 18.69 15.24
CA GLY A 51 -2.81 17.64 16.27
C GLY A 51 -3.52 18.01 17.57
N HIS A 52 -4.37 17.12 18.09
CA HIS A 52 -4.90 17.21 19.46
C HIS A 52 -4.16 16.21 20.36
N TYR A 53 -3.51 16.68 21.41
CA TYR A 53 -2.73 15.86 22.33
C TYR A 53 -3.48 15.65 23.64
N GLY A 54 -3.33 14.47 24.24
CA GLY A 54 -3.84 14.21 25.58
C GLY A 54 -3.31 12.93 26.22
N SER A 55 -3.74 12.69 27.46
CA SER A 55 -3.28 11.57 28.28
C SER A 55 -4.22 10.38 28.31
N ASP A 56 -5.48 10.55 27.88
CA ASP A 56 -6.48 9.48 27.87
C ASP A 56 -6.67 8.90 26.45
N ARG A 57 -6.38 7.61 26.31
CA ARG A 57 -6.54 6.88 25.06
C ARG A 57 -7.98 6.86 24.58
N GLU A 58 -8.94 6.69 25.49
CA GLU A 58 -10.35 6.58 25.13
C GLU A 58 -10.88 7.91 24.63
N ALA A 59 -10.52 9.01 25.29
CA ALA A 59 -10.83 10.36 24.83
C ALA A 59 -10.27 10.64 23.42
N LEU A 60 -9.00 10.30 23.14
CA LEU A 60 -8.41 10.54 21.82
C LEU A 60 -8.94 9.58 20.75
N THR A 61 -9.39 8.38 21.15
CA THR A 61 -10.10 7.47 20.23
C THR A 61 -11.47 8.04 19.86
N ARG A 62 -12.18 8.66 20.81
CA ARG A 62 -13.44 9.36 20.54
C ARG A 62 -13.24 10.58 19.67
N ASP A 63 -12.23 11.41 19.97
CA ASP A 63 -11.85 12.57 19.15
C ASP A 63 -11.53 12.15 17.71
N LEU A 64 -10.81 11.04 17.50
CA LEU A 64 -10.58 10.51 16.15
C LEU A 64 -11.89 10.25 15.41
N SER A 65 -12.84 9.55 16.04
CA SER A 65 -14.14 9.23 15.44
C SER A 65 -14.95 10.48 15.14
N GLU A 66 -15.03 11.42 16.09
CA GLU A 66 -15.75 12.69 15.94
C GLU A 66 -15.18 13.51 14.76
N ARG A 67 -13.86 13.64 14.67
CA ARG A 67 -13.19 14.36 13.57
C ARG A 67 -13.47 13.72 12.21
N VAL A 68 -13.48 12.38 12.14
CA VAL A 68 -13.85 11.66 10.92
C VAL A 68 -15.30 11.96 10.55
N GLU A 69 -16.24 11.82 11.48
CA GLU A 69 -17.66 12.02 11.24
C GLU A 69 -18.00 13.46 10.83
N ASP A 70 -17.44 14.45 11.53
CA ASP A 70 -17.62 15.86 11.23
C ASP A 70 -17.11 16.19 9.83
N TYR A 71 -15.93 15.69 9.47
CA TYR A 71 -15.37 15.88 8.14
C TYR A 71 -16.23 15.21 7.06
N GLN A 72 -16.73 13.99 7.31
CA GLN A 72 -17.66 13.32 6.39
C GLN A 72 -18.92 14.14 6.17
N ARG A 73 -19.51 14.71 7.23
CA ARG A 73 -20.71 15.55 7.15
C ARG A 73 -20.43 16.85 6.39
N GLN A 74 -19.32 17.51 6.70
CA GLN A 74 -18.96 18.80 6.11
C GLN A 74 -18.64 18.69 4.61
N PHE A 75 -17.89 17.66 4.21
CA PHE A 75 -17.39 17.51 2.84
C PHE A 75 -18.11 16.45 2.02
N SER A 76 -19.13 15.78 2.59
CA SER A 76 -19.89 14.71 1.93
C SER A 76 -19.00 13.58 1.38
N VAL A 77 -17.92 13.25 2.08
CA VAL A 77 -16.99 12.16 1.74
C VAL A 77 -17.24 10.94 2.62
N LYS A 78 -16.80 9.76 2.17
CA LYS A 78 -16.88 8.51 2.97
C LYS A 78 -15.49 8.02 3.35
N VAL A 79 -15.44 7.12 4.34
CA VAL A 79 -14.21 6.35 4.61
C VAL A 79 -13.88 5.52 3.38
N ALA A 80 -12.66 5.70 2.90
CA ALA A 80 -12.11 4.94 1.80
C ALA A 80 -11.40 3.69 2.32
N TRP A 81 -10.55 3.80 3.35
CA TRP A 81 -9.96 2.64 4.02
C TRP A 81 -9.49 3.00 5.43
N VAL A 82 -9.20 1.97 6.22
CA VAL A 82 -8.60 2.10 7.55
C VAL A 82 -7.24 1.42 7.52
N GLU A 83 -6.28 1.98 8.25
CA GLU A 83 -4.95 1.42 8.46
C GLU A 83 -4.76 1.19 9.95
N GLU A 84 -4.54 -0.05 10.35
CA GLU A 84 -4.28 -0.44 11.73
C GLU A 84 -3.41 -1.70 11.68
N PRO A 85 -2.33 -1.81 12.46
CA PRO A 85 -1.46 -2.98 12.40
C PRO A 85 -2.25 -4.27 12.62
N GLY A 86 -2.03 -5.25 11.74
CA GLY A 86 -2.72 -6.53 11.82
C GLY A 86 -4.17 -6.54 11.31
N LEU A 87 -4.70 -5.42 10.82
CA LEU A 87 -6.12 -5.27 10.45
C LEU A 87 -6.55 -6.18 9.30
N TYR A 88 -5.70 -6.34 8.29
CA TYR A 88 -6.04 -7.14 7.11
C TYR A 88 -5.33 -8.49 7.17
N LYS A 89 -6.10 -9.55 7.39
CA LYS A 89 -5.62 -10.92 7.46
C LYS A 89 -5.85 -11.66 6.15
N TYR A 90 -4.85 -12.39 5.68
CA TYR A 90 -4.98 -13.29 4.54
C TYR A 90 -4.31 -14.63 4.82
N TYR A 91 -4.91 -15.69 4.30
CA TYR A 91 -4.44 -17.06 4.45
C TYR A 91 -3.79 -17.53 3.16
N PHE A 92 -2.62 -18.18 3.27
CA PHE A 92 -2.03 -18.90 2.15
C PHE A 92 -2.56 -20.33 2.14
N THR A 93 -3.23 -20.66 1.03
CA THR A 93 -4.10 -21.85 0.97
C THR A 93 -3.44 -23.02 0.26
N GLN A 94 -2.49 -22.77 -0.64
CA GLN A 94 -1.92 -23.77 -1.53
C GLN A 94 -0.59 -24.34 -1.02
N ARG A 95 0.28 -23.47 -0.49
CA ARG A 95 1.60 -23.83 0.02
C ARG A 95 2.02 -22.90 1.16
N PRO A 96 2.90 -23.36 2.09
CA PRO A 96 3.54 -22.47 3.04
C PRO A 96 4.28 -21.33 2.34
N VAL A 97 4.42 -20.20 3.03
CA VAL A 97 5.22 -19.09 2.50
C VAL A 97 6.68 -19.25 2.93
N ASP A 98 7.59 -19.00 2.01
CA ASP A 98 9.03 -18.92 2.21
C ASP A 98 9.51 -17.47 1.97
N ILE A 99 10.79 -17.20 2.19
CA ILE A 99 11.41 -15.91 1.96
C ILE A 99 11.13 -15.46 0.52
N GLY A 100 10.43 -14.35 0.38
CA GLY A 100 10.12 -13.75 -0.92
C GLY A 100 8.88 -14.31 -1.62
N THR A 101 8.15 -15.25 -1.02
CA THR A 101 6.89 -15.79 -1.60
C THR A 101 5.65 -15.12 -1.02
N PHE A 102 5.74 -13.84 -0.68
CA PHE A 102 4.64 -13.05 -0.14
C PHE A 102 4.70 -11.61 -0.67
N PRO A 103 3.56 -10.93 -0.81
CA PRO A 103 3.52 -9.61 -1.40
C PRO A 103 4.20 -8.58 -0.50
N LYS A 104 4.98 -7.68 -1.11
CA LYS A 104 5.60 -6.53 -0.44
C LYS A 104 5.32 -5.25 -1.21
N PRO A 105 4.05 -4.77 -1.28
CA PRO A 105 3.75 -3.52 -1.94
C PRO A 105 4.53 -2.36 -1.32
N PRO A 106 4.85 -1.30 -2.08
CA PRO A 106 5.51 -0.12 -1.56
C PRO A 106 4.78 0.41 -0.33
N HIS A 107 5.52 0.61 0.76
CA HIS A 107 4.98 1.10 2.04
C HIS A 107 3.88 0.24 2.67
N ASN A 108 3.81 -1.06 2.35
CA ASN A 108 2.88 -2.00 2.97
C ASN A 108 3.52 -3.40 3.14
N ALA A 109 4.61 -3.47 3.90
CA ALA A 109 5.19 -4.76 4.30
C ALA A 109 4.24 -5.48 5.29
N PRO A 110 4.28 -6.83 5.36
CA PRO A 110 3.46 -7.57 6.32
C PRO A 110 3.86 -7.22 7.76
N ASP A 111 2.85 -7.14 8.62
CA ASP A 111 3.01 -6.95 10.06
C ASP A 111 3.39 -8.26 10.74
N GLU A 112 2.79 -9.37 10.31
CA GLU A 112 3.01 -10.71 10.83
C GLU A 112 2.94 -11.74 9.71
N ILE A 113 3.75 -12.79 9.82
CA ILE A 113 3.72 -13.98 8.95
C ILE A 113 3.82 -15.21 9.85
N ILE A 114 2.81 -16.06 9.82
CA ILE A 114 2.75 -17.31 10.58
C ILE A 114 2.57 -18.48 9.63
N ASN A 115 3.58 -19.34 9.52
CA ASN A 115 3.45 -20.67 8.94
C ASN A 115 2.97 -21.66 10.01
N TYR A 116 1.98 -22.48 9.67
CA TYR A 116 1.57 -23.61 10.48
C TYR A 116 2.41 -24.84 10.11
N ASP A 117 2.61 -25.74 11.07
CA ASP A 117 3.32 -27.00 10.83
C ASP A 117 2.57 -27.90 9.85
N GLN A 118 1.25 -27.80 9.81
CA GLN A 118 0.37 -28.57 8.95
C GLN A 118 -0.73 -27.69 8.38
N ARG A 119 -1.36 -28.17 7.30
CA ARG A 119 -2.54 -27.50 6.73
C ARG A 119 -3.74 -27.71 7.65
N VAL A 120 -4.24 -26.64 8.26
CA VAL A 120 -5.33 -26.70 9.27
C VAL A 120 -6.60 -26.01 8.79
N PRO A 121 -7.79 -26.42 9.27
CA PRO A 121 -9.04 -25.71 9.01
C PRO A 121 -9.03 -24.32 9.66
N VAL A 122 -9.44 -23.31 8.90
CA VAL A 122 -9.55 -21.91 9.32
C VAL A 122 -10.95 -21.36 9.04
N GLU A 123 -11.26 -20.17 9.55
CA GLU A 123 -12.54 -19.50 9.32
C GLU A 123 -13.78 -20.35 9.70
N GLY A 124 -13.66 -21.12 10.80
CA GLY A 124 -14.71 -22.05 11.23
C GLY A 124 -14.83 -23.32 10.39
N GLY A 125 -13.77 -23.70 9.66
CA GLY A 125 -13.75 -24.89 8.81
C GLY A 125 -14.16 -24.62 7.36
N ALA A 126 -14.29 -23.36 6.96
CA ALA A 126 -14.67 -22.98 5.59
C ALA A 126 -13.62 -23.39 4.53
N PHE A 127 -12.34 -23.48 4.93
CA PHE A 127 -11.25 -23.96 4.08
C PHE A 127 -10.01 -24.32 4.93
N LEU A 128 -9.02 -24.94 4.29
CA LEU A 128 -7.74 -25.28 4.89
C LEU A 128 -6.66 -24.26 4.49
N ALA A 129 -5.77 -23.90 5.42
CA ALA A 129 -4.66 -22.99 5.18
C ALA A 129 -3.35 -23.54 5.77
N TRP A 130 -2.25 -23.18 5.15
CA TRP A 130 -0.89 -23.48 5.65
C TRP A 130 -0.39 -22.43 6.64
N GLY A 131 -1.15 -21.36 6.85
CA GLY A 131 -0.81 -20.26 7.72
C GLY A 131 -1.52 -18.98 7.33
N HIS A 132 -1.07 -17.87 7.88
CA HIS A 132 -1.62 -16.55 7.58
C HIS A 132 -0.55 -15.45 7.63
N LEU A 133 -0.90 -14.33 7.04
CA LEU A 133 -0.18 -13.09 7.14
C LEU A 133 -1.15 -11.97 7.49
N THR A 134 -0.63 -10.89 8.07
CA THR A 134 -1.40 -9.69 8.32
C THR A 134 -0.72 -8.45 7.77
N TYR A 135 -1.52 -7.48 7.34
CA TYR A 135 -1.06 -6.19 6.82
C TYR A 135 -1.82 -5.03 7.47
N THR A 136 -1.14 -3.89 7.52
CA THR A 136 -1.71 -2.63 8.01
C THR A 136 -2.66 -2.03 6.96
N ARG A 137 -2.37 -2.19 5.67
CA ARG A 137 -3.20 -1.74 4.54
C ARG A 137 -3.65 -2.95 3.72
N PRO A 138 -4.80 -2.86 3.02
CA PRO A 138 -5.27 -4.00 2.26
C PRO A 138 -4.34 -4.28 1.05
N LEU A 139 -4.20 -5.56 0.71
CA LEU A 139 -3.56 -6.04 -0.51
C LEU A 139 -4.50 -5.91 -1.70
N SER A 140 -3.93 -5.64 -2.89
CA SER A 140 -4.72 -5.62 -4.12
C SER A 140 -5.28 -7.00 -4.49
N GLU A 141 -6.39 -7.04 -5.23
CA GLU A 141 -6.91 -8.28 -5.83
C GLU A 141 -5.85 -9.04 -6.66
N GLN A 142 -4.96 -8.30 -7.35
CA GLN A 142 -3.86 -8.89 -8.11
C GLN A 142 -2.80 -9.52 -7.21
N ASP A 143 -2.41 -8.86 -6.13
CA ASP A 143 -1.46 -9.42 -5.15
C ASP A 143 -2.05 -10.68 -4.51
N MET A 144 -3.33 -10.63 -4.11
CA MET A 144 -3.99 -11.81 -3.55
C MET A 144 -3.99 -12.97 -4.54
N THR A 145 -4.28 -12.71 -5.81
CA THR A 145 -4.29 -13.73 -6.86
C THR A 145 -2.89 -14.29 -7.13
N ASN A 146 -1.90 -13.42 -7.33
CA ASN A 146 -0.52 -13.82 -7.66
C ASN A 146 0.14 -14.65 -6.56
N TYR A 147 -0.26 -14.43 -5.31
CA TYR A 147 0.29 -15.12 -4.14
C TYR A 147 -0.69 -16.13 -3.53
N GLU A 148 -1.78 -16.46 -4.24
CA GLU A 148 -2.76 -17.50 -3.85
C GLU A 148 -3.32 -17.29 -2.43
N LEU A 149 -3.53 -16.02 -2.08
CA LEU A 149 -4.01 -15.58 -0.77
C LEU A 149 -5.53 -15.48 -0.75
N ARG A 150 -6.12 -15.92 0.36
CA ARG A 150 -7.55 -15.79 0.62
C ARG A 150 -7.78 -14.81 1.79
N PRO A 151 -8.56 -13.73 1.61
CA PRO A 151 -8.83 -12.79 2.70
C PRO A 151 -9.70 -13.43 3.80
N SER A 152 -9.47 -13.02 5.04
CA SER A 152 -10.37 -13.31 6.17
C SER A 152 -11.72 -12.63 5.97
N LYS A 153 -12.79 -13.24 6.49
CA LYS A 153 -14.15 -12.67 6.46
C LYS A 153 -14.28 -11.40 7.29
N ASP A 154 -13.41 -11.23 8.30
CA ASP A 154 -13.43 -10.11 9.23
C ASP A 154 -12.71 -8.86 8.67
N ASN A 155 -12.07 -8.98 7.50
CA ASN A 155 -11.40 -7.85 6.86
C ASN A 155 -12.42 -6.74 6.50
N PRO A 156 -12.12 -5.46 6.79
CA PRO A 156 -13.03 -4.36 6.49
C PRO A 156 -13.41 -4.26 5.01
N ALA A 157 -14.70 -4.14 4.73
CA ALA A 157 -15.21 -4.03 3.35
C ALA A 157 -14.74 -2.77 2.61
N VAL A 158 -14.37 -1.71 3.36
CA VAL A 158 -13.96 -0.40 2.81
C VAL A 158 -12.69 -0.49 1.97
N GLY A 159 -11.71 -1.33 2.35
CA GLY A 159 -10.43 -1.47 1.63
C GLY A 159 -10.57 -1.78 0.13
N ARG A 160 -11.55 -2.62 -0.22
CA ARG A 160 -11.83 -3.05 -1.61
C ARG A 160 -12.18 -1.91 -2.55
N ARG A 161 -12.77 -0.81 -2.05
CA ARG A 161 -13.20 0.31 -2.90
C ARG A 161 -12.02 1.17 -3.36
N MET A 162 -11.00 1.34 -2.52
CA MET A 162 -9.79 2.07 -2.89
C MET A 162 -8.91 1.27 -3.84
N GLU A 163 -8.78 -0.04 -3.64
CA GLU A 163 -8.06 -0.90 -4.59
C GLU A 163 -8.61 -0.78 -6.00
N ARG A 164 -9.94 -0.77 -6.16
CA ARG A 164 -10.58 -0.56 -7.47
C ARG A 164 -10.24 0.80 -8.08
N LYS A 165 -10.20 1.87 -7.28
CA LYS A 165 -9.76 3.20 -7.75
C LYS A 165 -8.29 3.18 -8.15
N ARG A 166 -7.39 2.63 -7.32
CA ARG A 166 -5.96 2.51 -7.64
C ARG A 166 -5.70 1.65 -8.89
N ALA A 167 -6.43 0.55 -9.04
CA ALA A 167 -6.34 -0.30 -10.21
C ALA A 167 -6.77 0.45 -11.48
N ALA A 168 -7.89 1.18 -11.42
CA ALA A 168 -8.36 2.02 -12.52
C ALA A 168 -7.36 3.13 -12.88
N GLU A 169 -6.82 3.85 -11.88
CA GLU A 169 -5.80 4.90 -12.10
C GLU A 169 -4.49 4.32 -12.67
N GLN A 170 -4.09 3.12 -12.26
CA GLN A 170 -2.93 2.43 -12.84
C GLN A 170 -3.19 1.95 -14.26
N GLU A 171 -4.42 1.55 -14.57
CA GLU A 171 -4.83 1.14 -15.91
C GLU A 171 -4.89 2.33 -16.87
N GLU A 172 -5.39 3.49 -16.43
CA GLU A 172 -5.35 4.75 -17.18
C GLU A 172 -3.92 5.26 -17.42
N LYS A 173 -2.99 5.02 -16.47
CA LYS A 173 -1.57 5.38 -16.60
C LYS A 173 -0.77 4.42 -17.48
N LYS A 174 -1.29 3.23 -17.81
CA LYS A 174 -0.60 2.33 -18.74
C LYS A 174 -0.70 2.91 -20.16
N PRO A 175 0.42 3.02 -20.90
CA PRO A 175 0.37 3.48 -22.28
C PRO A 175 -0.56 2.57 -23.08
N SER A 176 -1.38 3.14 -23.95
CA SER A 176 -2.30 2.34 -24.78
C SER A 176 -1.51 1.33 -25.63
N ILE A 177 -2.14 0.22 -26.02
CA ILE A 177 -1.52 -0.79 -26.90
C ILE A 177 -0.93 -0.13 -28.17
N SER A 178 -1.61 0.88 -28.72
CA SER A 178 -1.11 1.66 -29.87
C SER A 178 0.18 2.44 -29.55
N GLN A 179 0.26 3.07 -28.39
CA GLN A 179 1.47 3.77 -27.93
C GLN A 179 2.62 2.79 -27.64
N GLN A 180 2.33 1.65 -27.02
CA GLN A 180 3.30 0.58 -26.78
C GLN A 180 3.88 0.04 -28.09
N MET A 181 3.03 -0.22 -29.09
CA MET A 181 3.47 -0.70 -30.42
C MET A 181 4.33 0.33 -31.15
N LYS A 182 4.00 1.62 -31.03
CA LYS A 182 4.78 2.72 -31.62
C LYS A 182 6.16 2.86 -30.95
N GLU A 183 6.21 2.73 -29.64
CA GLU A 183 7.45 2.81 -28.86
C GLU A 183 8.36 1.60 -29.08
N ALA A 184 7.78 0.40 -29.15
CA ALA A 184 8.49 -0.83 -29.53
C ALA A 184 9.06 -0.74 -30.95
N GLY A 185 8.31 -0.17 -31.89
CA GLY A 185 8.78 0.11 -33.25
C GLY A 185 9.98 1.06 -33.27
N ARG A 186 9.92 2.16 -32.51
CA ARG A 186 11.04 3.11 -32.38
C ARG A 186 12.29 2.45 -31.81
N GLN A 187 12.14 1.67 -30.73
CA GLN A 187 13.26 0.96 -30.11
C GLN A 187 13.87 -0.11 -31.03
N ALA A 188 13.05 -0.79 -31.83
CA ALA A 188 13.53 -1.74 -32.83
C ALA A 188 14.33 -1.04 -33.93
N GLN A 189 13.91 0.15 -34.35
CA GLN A 189 14.57 0.95 -35.38
C GLN A 189 15.90 1.56 -34.89
N GLU A 190 15.96 2.03 -33.64
CA GLU A 190 17.19 2.49 -32.99
C GLU A 190 18.22 1.36 -32.80
N ARG A 191 17.76 0.13 -32.55
CA ARG A 191 18.65 -1.05 -32.48
C ARG A 191 19.17 -1.51 -33.84
N GLN A 192 18.54 -1.08 -34.94
CA GLN A 192 18.90 -1.46 -36.30
C GLN A 192 19.93 -0.54 -36.97
N THR A 193 20.25 0.63 -36.41
CA THR A 193 21.30 1.50 -36.97
C THR A 193 22.69 1.06 -36.49
N PRO A 194 23.58 0.52 -37.35
CA PRO A 194 24.97 0.28 -36.98
C PRO A 194 25.74 1.62 -37.02
N ALA A 195 26.59 1.87 -36.03
CA ALA A 195 27.57 2.95 -36.10
C ALA A 195 28.54 2.68 -37.27
N THR A 196 28.49 3.52 -38.30
CA THR A 196 29.42 3.45 -39.43
C THR A 196 30.85 3.72 -38.94
N PRO A 197 31.82 2.81 -39.13
CA PRO A 197 33.21 3.11 -38.81
C PRO A 197 33.76 4.07 -39.86
N LYS A 198 34.24 5.24 -39.44
CA LYS A 198 35.02 6.15 -40.30
C LYS A 198 36.35 5.46 -40.66
N LYS A 199 36.58 5.22 -41.95
CA LYS A 199 37.90 4.86 -42.49
C LYS A 199 38.71 6.14 -42.61
N ASP A 200 39.72 6.31 -41.75
CA ASP A 200 40.81 7.24 -42.01
C ASP A 200 41.68 6.66 -43.14
N ALA A 201 41.89 7.45 -44.20
CA ALA A 201 42.75 7.09 -45.32
C ALA A 201 44.22 7.30 -44.95
N PRO A 202 45.14 6.37 -45.25
CA PRO A 202 46.55 6.57 -44.98
C PRO A 202 47.19 7.49 -46.03
N ASP A 203 47.96 8.46 -45.52
CA ASP A 203 48.81 9.39 -46.25
C ASP A 203 49.95 8.63 -46.95
N ARG A 204 50.07 8.79 -48.27
CA ARG A 204 51.11 8.15 -49.10
C ARG A 204 52.11 9.22 -49.52
N GLY A 205 53.16 9.38 -48.72
CA GLY A 205 54.35 10.13 -49.11
C GLY A 205 55.06 9.45 -50.27
N GLU A 206 55.25 10.19 -51.36
CA GLU A 206 56.15 9.81 -52.46
C GLU A 206 57.55 10.41 -52.24
N ARG A 207 58.52 9.65 -52.72
CA ARG A 207 59.96 9.78 -52.61
C ARG A 207 60.52 10.35 -53.91
#